data_AF-A0A4R3GFR2-F1
#
_entry.id   AF-A0A4R3GFR2-F1
#
_cell.length_a   1.000
_cell.length_b   1.000
_cell.length_c   1.000
_cell.angle_alpha   90.00
_cell.angle_beta   90.00
_cell.angle_gamma   90.00
#
_symmetry.space_group_name_H-M   'P 1'
#
loop_
_entity.id
_entity.type
_entity.pdbx_description
1 polymer ?
#
loop_
_entity_poly.entity_id
_entity_poly.type
_entity_poly.pdbx_seq_one_letter_code
_entity_poly.pdbx_strand_id
1 'polypeptide(L)'
;MKNGFPLLCFGLALLIAAGASAHGGGSQGSHAGLPVPEISHGEMAVIADYRGHIMDLAASAVDTNEPFRRVLNYAEIQYSYCLWGRVPGSVTDEESPFNECAHAYLAATKAVLLAMRDMPQEAAAAGEIASAVDVDMVRRGLSLVTCRFSGEGFNTGDVVRPRWSEIPLHPASMAWFTGFAALLALGFFGAKRLLRV
;
A
#
# COMPACT_ATOMS: atom_id res chain seq x y z
N MET A 1 39.56 25.01 3.96
CA MET A 1 38.28 25.41 3.30
C MET A 1 38.37 25.11 1.81
N LYS A 2 38.08 23.88 1.40
CA LYS A 2 37.92 23.36 0.03
C LYS A 2 37.38 21.94 0.26
N ASN A 3 36.36 21.50 -0.48
CA ASN A 3 35.65 20.20 -0.38
C ASN A 3 34.20 20.24 0.15
N GLY A 4 33.58 21.41 0.33
CA GLY A 4 32.14 21.51 0.59
C GLY A 4 31.27 21.52 -0.68
N PHE A 5 31.86 21.84 -1.84
CA PHE A 5 31.14 22.09 -3.08
C PHE A 5 30.63 20.83 -3.82
N PRO A 6 31.32 19.66 -3.84
CA PRO A 6 30.83 18.52 -4.62
C PRO A 6 29.71 17.74 -3.90
N LEU A 7 29.60 17.83 -2.57
CA LEU A 7 28.53 17.14 -1.82
C LEU A 7 27.16 17.80 -1.99
N LEU A 8 27.14 19.13 -2.15
CA LEU A 8 25.90 19.89 -2.38
C LEU A 8 25.32 19.58 -3.78
N CYS A 9 26.19 19.34 -4.78
CA CYS A 9 25.78 19.00 -6.14
C CYS A 9 25.21 17.57 -6.27
N PHE A 10 25.67 16.60 -5.47
CA PHE A 10 25.16 15.23 -5.52
C PHE A 10 23.77 15.09 -4.89
N GLY A 11 23.48 15.85 -3.83
CA GLY A 11 22.14 15.91 -3.23
C GLY A 11 21.12 16.66 -4.09
N LEU A 12 21.54 17.68 -4.83
CA LEU A 12 20.67 18.44 -5.74
C LEU A 12 20.35 17.68 -7.03
N ALA A 13 21.25 16.82 -7.52
CA ALA A 13 21.02 16.01 -8.72
C ALA A 13 19.91 14.96 -8.56
N LEU A 14 19.70 14.42 -7.34
CA LEU A 14 18.58 13.49 -7.07
C LEU A 14 17.21 14.18 -7.05
N LEU A 15 17.16 15.50 -6.82
CA LEU A 15 15.91 16.27 -6.80
C LEU A 15 15.43 16.69 -8.19
N ILE A 16 16.31 16.68 -9.20
CA ILE A 16 16.00 17.14 -10.57
C ILE A 16 15.59 15.98 -11.50
N ALA A 17 15.80 14.72 -11.11
CA ALA A 17 15.41 13.56 -11.92
C ALA A 17 13.90 13.20 -11.86
N ALA A 18 13.09 13.91 -11.06
CA ALA A 18 11.65 13.66 -10.94
C ALA A 18 10.86 14.52 -11.95
N GLY A 19 10.99 14.20 -13.24
CA GLY A 19 10.35 14.95 -14.32
C GLY A 19 9.80 14.06 -15.42
N ALA A 20 9.17 12.94 -15.07
CA ALA A 20 8.34 12.20 -16.01
C ALA A 20 6.87 12.39 -15.62
N SER A 21 6.29 13.52 -16.05
CA SER A 21 4.84 13.68 -16.10
C SER A 21 4.30 12.77 -17.20
N ALA A 22 4.04 11.51 -16.85
CA ALA A 22 3.29 10.60 -17.70
C ALA A 22 1.82 10.74 -17.31
N HIS A 23 1.05 11.31 -18.23
CA HIS A 23 -0.39 11.59 -18.14
C HIS A 23 -1.17 10.56 -17.33
N GLY A 24 -1.81 11.02 -16.26
CA GLY A 24 -2.92 10.32 -15.60
C GLY A 24 -4.12 10.28 -16.55
N GLY A 25 -4.16 9.25 -17.39
CA GLY A 25 -5.38 8.84 -18.06
C GLY A 25 -6.05 7.80 -17.16
N GLY A 26 -7.25 8.11 -16.67
CA GLY A 26 -8.10 7.13 -16.01
C GLY A 26 -8.16 5.87 -16.86
N SER A 27 -7.79 4.74 -16.28
CA SER A 27 -7.71 3.47 -16.98
C SER A 27 -9.12 3.05 -17.39
N GLN A 28 -9.40 3.17 -18.68
CA GLN A 28 -10.23 2.18 -19.33
C GLN A 28 -9.44 0.87 -19.17
N GLY A 29 -9.79 0.11 -18.12
CA GLY A 29 -8.98 -0.99 -17.60
C GLY A 29 -8.49 -1.89 -18.72
N SER A 30 -7.21 -2.23 -18.68
CA SER A 30 -6.66 -3.25 -19.57
C SER A 30 -7.55 -4.50 -19.48
N HIS A 31 -8.17 -4.90 -20.60
CA HIS A 31 -8.99 -6.12 -20.68
C HIS A 31 -8.22 -7.41 -20.31
N ALA A 32 -6.92 -7.32 -20.00
CA ALA A 32 -6.06 -8.44 -19.64
C ALA A 32 -6.03 -8.78 -18.13
N GLY A 33 -6.58 -7.93 -17.25
CA GLY A 33 -6.55 -8.13 -15.81
C GLY A 33 -7.92 -8.46 -15.19
N LEU A 34 -7.88 -9.15 -14.04
CA LEU A 34 -9.04 -9.51 -13.23
C LEU A 34 -9.55 -8.29 -12.43
N PRO A 35 -10.88 -8.12 -12.32
CA PRO A 35 -11.46 -7.09 -11.46
C PRO A 35 -11.22 -7.43 -9.99
N VAL A 36 -10.89 -6.41 -9.20
CA VAL A 36 -10.77 -6.47 -7.75
C VAL A 36 -11.89 -5.59 -7.17
N PRO A 37 -12.86 -6.18 -6.45
CA PRO A 37 -13.96 -5.43 -5.87
C PRO A 37 -13.48 -4.31 -4.95
N GLU A 38 -14.26 -3.23 -4.89
CA GLU A 38 -13.99 -2.11 -4.00
C GLU A 38 -13.96 -2.51 -2.50
N ILE A 39 -13.36 -1.64 -1.70
CA ILE A 39 -13.35 -1.72 -0.25
C ILE A 39 -13.77 -0.37 0.32
N SER A 40 -14.68 -0.37 1.29
CA SER A 40 -15.05 0.86 1.97
C SER A 40 -13.90 1.36 2.86
N HIS A 41 -13.84 2.67 3.10
CA HIS A 41 -12.84 3.26 3.98
C HIS A 41 -12.88 2.64 5.40
N GLY A 42 -14.08 2.37 5.93
CA GLY A 42 -14.24 1.66 7.20
C GLY A 42 -13.67 0.23 7.17
N GLU A 43 -13.91 -0.50 6.09
CA GLU A 43 -13.36 -1.86 5.90
C GLU A 43 -11.83 -1.85 5.82
N MET A 44 -11.22 -0.82 5.21
CA MET A 44 -9.76 -0.71 5.16
C MET A 44 -9.14 -0.72 6.54
N ALA A 45 -9.72 0.01 7.50
CA ALA A 45 -9.21 0.10 8.85
C ALA A 45 -9.21 -1.26 9.57
N VAL A 46 -10.13 -2.16 9.21
CA VAL A 46 -10.16 -3.52 9.77
C VAL A 46 -9.28 -4.46 8.97
N ILE A 47 -9.40 -4.50 7.63
CA ILE A 47 -8.59 -5.38 6.79
C ILE A 47 -7.09 -5.09 6.94
N ALA A 48 -6.69 -3.85 7.20
CA ALA A 48 -5.30 -3.51 7.49
C ALA A 48 -4.77 -4.23 8.74
N ASP A 49 -5.57 -4.34 9.80
CA ASP A 49 -5.20 -5.04 11.03
C ASP A 49 -5.07 -6.56 10.80
N TYR A 50 -5.86 -7.13 9.88
CA TYR A 50 -5.84 -8.56 9.55
C TYR A 50 -4.95 -8.94 8.36
N ARG A 51 -4.38 -7.98 7.62
CA ARG A 51 -3.63 -8.25 6.38
C ARG A 51 -2.53 -9.30 6.59
N GLY A 52 -1.77 -9.18 7.67
CA GLY A 52 -0.69 -10.13 7.99
C GLY A 52 -1.20 -11.57 8.03
N HIS A 53 -2.23 -11.84 8.84
CA HIS A 53 -2.81 -13.17 8.96
C HIS A 53 -3.43 -13.69 7.66
N ILE A 54 -4.09 -12.81 6.88
CA ILE A 54 -4.65 -13.17 5.57
C ILE A 54 -3.53 -13.60 4.62
N MET A 55 -2.45 -12.83 4.53
CA MET A 55 -1.34 -13.11 3.63
C MET A 55 -0.51 -14.30 4.07
N ASP A 56 -0.36 -14.53 5.38
CA ASP A 56 0.29 -15.73 5.92
C ASP A 56 -0.49 -17.00 5.56
N LEU A 57 -1.82 -16.99 5.70
CA LEU A 57 -2.68 -18.09 5.25
C LEU A 57 -2.53 -18.31 3.74
N ALA A 58 -2.62 -17.23 2.95
CA ALA A 58 -2.51 -17.29 1.49
C ALA A 58 -1.14 -17.80 1.02
N ALA A 59 -0.05 -17.45 1.71
CA ALA A 59 1.29 -17.92 1.40
C ALA A 59 1.47 -19.44 1.62
N SER A 60 0.67 -20.02 2.53
CA SER A 60 0.66 -21.46 2.83
C SER A 60 -0.39 -22.26 2.05
N ALA A 61 -1.26 -21.59 1.29
CA ALA A 61 -2.36 -22.21 0.59
C ALA A 61 -1.86 -23.20 -0.49
N VAL A 62 -2.51 -24.36 -0.55
CA VAL A 62 -2.09 -25.48 -1.41
C VAL A 62 -3.07 -25.73 -2.56
N ASP A 63 -4.36 -25.41 -2.39
CA ASP A 63 -5.39 -25.62 -3.42
C ASP A 63 -5.58 -24.36 -4.32
N THR A 64 -4.46 -23.80 -4.79
CA THR A 64 -4.48 -22.53 -5.53
C THR A 64 -4.76 -22.71 -7.02
N ASN A 65 -5.45 -21.75 -7.61
CA ASN A 65 -5.67 -21.65 -9.06
C ASN A 65 -5.07 -20.34 -9.64
N GLU A 66 -5.10 -20.20 -10.97
CA GLU A 66 -4.52 -19.05 -11.66
C GLU A 66 -5.20 -17.71 -11.28
N PRO A 67 -6.54 -17.61 -11.22
CA PRO A 67 -7.19 -16.37 -10.78
C PRO A 67 -6.82 -15.95 -9.36
N PHE A 68 -6.82 -16.88 -8.41
CA PHE A 68 -6.39 -16.63 -7.03
C PHE A 68 -4.96 -16.08 -6.98
N ARG A 69 -4.03 -16.75 -7.69
CA ARG A 69 -2.62 -16.34 -7.72
C ARG A 69 -2.42 -14.96 -8.33
N ARG A 70 -3.21 -14.57 -9.34
CA ARG A 70 -3.15 -13.22 -9.90
C ARG A 70 -3.57 -12.15 -8.89
N VAL A 71 -4.67 -12.37 -8.18
CA VAL A 71 -5.16 -11.43 -7.16
C VAL A 71 -4.18 -11.36 -5.99
N LEU A 72 -3.63 -12.50 -5.55
CA LEU A 72 -2.59 -12.55 -4.51
C LEU A 72 -1.33 -11.79 -4.93
N ASN A 73 -0.82 -12.03 -6.15
CA ASN A 73 0.32 -11.30 -6.68
C ASN A 73 0.05 -9.80 -6.78
N TYR A 74 -1.15 -9.42 -7.23
CA TYR A 74 -1.55 -8.02 -7.26
C TYR A 74 -1.56 -7.40 -5.85
N ALA A 75 -2.11 -8.09 -4.85
CA ALA A 75 -2.13 -7.60 -3.46
C ALA A 75 -0.72 -7.33 -2.92
N GLU A 76 0.25 -8.21 -3.19
CA GLU A 76 1.64 -8.03 -2.75
C GLU A 76 2.40 -6.96 -3.55
N ILE A 77 2.23 -6.93 -4.88
CA ILE A 77 2.83 -5.91 -5.73
C ILE A 77 2.30 -4.53 -5.32
N GLN A 78 0.98 -4.37 -5.24
CA GLN A 78 0.34 -3.10 -4.89
C GLN A 78 0.76 -2.63 -3.49
N TYR A 79 0.89 -3.54 -2.53
CA TYR A 79 1.39 -3.23 -1.19
C TYR A 79 2.83 -2.69 -1.23
N SER A 80 3.71 -3.27 -2.05
CA SER A 80 5.08 -2.78 -2.23
C SER A 80 5.13 -1.39 -2.88
N TYR A 81 4.29 -1.13 -3.89
CA TYR A 81 4.15 0.20 -4.53
C TYR A 81 3.63 1.26 -3.54
N CYS A 82 2.85 0.84 -2.56
CA CYS A 82 2.36 1.67 -1.46
C CYS A 82 3.31 1.73 -0.25
N LEU A 83 4.60 1.44 -0.46
CA LEU A 83 5.63 1.48 0.58
C LEU A 83 5.25 0.64 1.81
N TRP A 84 4.69 -0.56 1.58
CA TRP A 84 4.28 -1.50 2.61
C TRP A 84 3.32 -0.88 3.64
N GLY A 85 2.50 0.09 3.22
CA GLY A 85 1.56 0.79 4.10
C GLY A 85 2.23 1.52 5.27
N ARG A 86 3.52 1.84 5.18
CA ARG A 86 4.28 2.44 6.29
C ARG A 86 4.14 3.96 6.40
N VAL A 87 3.65 4.61 5.34
CA VAL A 87 3.47 6.06 5.38
C VAL A 87 2.29 6.40 6.29
N PRO A 88 2.46 7.25 7.32
CA PRO A 88 1.39 7.59 8.23
C PRO A 88 0.18 8.21 7.52
N GLY A 89 -1.02 7.86 8.00
CA GLY A 89 -2.28 8.32 7.41
C GLY A 89 -2.70 7.58 6.14
N SER A 90 -1.91 6.62 5.61
CA SER A 90 -2.26 5.91 4.37
C SER A 90 -3.64 5.24 4.43
N VAL A 91 -4.04 4.74 5.60
CA VAL A 91 -5.36 4.10 5.79
C VAL A 91 -6.35 5.03 6.47
N THR A 92 -5.93 5.77 7.49
CA THR A 92 -6.82 6.51 8.39
C THR A 92 -7.12 7.94 7.95
N ASP A 93 -6.39 8.47 6.97
CA ASP A 93 -6.55 9.83 6.46
C ASP A 93 -6.93 9.78 4.97
N GLU A 94 -8.13 10.25 4.66
CA GLU A 94 -8.69 10.27 3.30
C GLU A 94 -7.93 11.20 2.35
N GLU A 95 -7.30 12.25 2.90
CA GLU A 95 -6.51 13.22 2.14
C GLU A 95 -5.05 12.78 1.95
N SER A 96 -4.67 11.63 2.53
CA SER A 96 -3.33 11.09 2.34
C SER A 96 -3.06 10.81 0.85
N PRO A 97 -1.89 11.23 0.32
CA PRO A 97 -1.46 10.87 -1.04
C PRO A 97 -1.33 9.36 -1.29
N PHE A 98 -1.37 8.56 -0.22
CA PHE A 98 -1.29 7.10 -0.26
C PHE A 98 -2.66 6.42 -0.08
N ASN A 99 -3.75 7.19 0.17
CA ASN A 99 -5.06 6.62 0.49
C ASN A 99 -5.63 5.75 -0.63
N GLU A 100 -5.65 6.25 -1.87
CA GLU A 100 -6.14 5.52 -3.05
C GLU A 100 -5.38 4.21 -3.28
N CYS A 101 -4.05 4.26 -3.18
CA CYS A 101 -3.22 3.08 -3.35
C CYS A 101 -3.42 2.09 -2.17
N ALA A 102 -3.76 2.60 -0.98
CA ALA A 102 -4.14 1.79 0.16
C ALA A 102 -5.49 1.08 -0.04
N HIS A 103 -6.48 1.75 -0.63
CA HIS A 103 -7.70 1.10 -1.08
C HIS A 103 -7.37 -0.07 -2.01
N ALA A 104 -6.48 0.13 -2.99
CA ALA A 104 -6.13 -0.90 -3.95
C ALA A 104 -5.53 -2.17 -3.32
N TYR A 105 -4.51 -2.07 -2.44
CA TYR A 105 -3.92 -3.27 -1.84
C TYR A 105 -4.82 -3.91 -0.77
N LEU A 106 -5.62 -3.13 -0.04
CA LEU A 106 -6.54 -3.67 0.98
C LEU A 106 -7.78 -4.30 0.34
N ALA A 107 -8.28 -3.74 -0.76
CA ALA A 107 -9.31 -4.35 -1.59
C ALA A 107 -8.82 -5.71 -2.14
N ALA A 108 -7.61 -5.75 -2.68
CA ALA A 108 -6.99 -6.99 -3.12
C ALA A 108 -6.80 -7.99 -1.97
N THR A 109 -6.37 -7.53 -0.80
CA THR A 109 -6.25 -8.35 0.42
C THR A 109 -7.59 -8.97 0.82
N LYS A 110 -8.66 -8.17 0.81
CA LYS A 110 -10.03 -8.64 1.06
C LYS A 110 -10.45 -9.66 0.01
N ALA A 111 -10.18 -9.42 -1.27
CA ALA A 111 -10.48 -10.34 -2.35
C ALA A 111 -9.73 -11.69 -2.20
N VAL A 112 -8.47 -11.68 -1.76
CA VAL A 112 -7.71 -12.90 -1.42
C VAL A 112 -8.39 -13.66 -0.29
N LEU A 113 -8.78 -12.98 0.80
CA LEU A 113 -9.49 -13.62 1.92
C LEU A 113 -10.80 -14.27 1.46
N LEU A 114 -11.59 -13.56 0.67
CA LEU A 114 -12.87 -14.08 0.16
C LEU A 114 -12.65 -15.26 -0.78
N ALA A 115 -11.64 -15.22 -1.65
CA ALA A 115 -11.32 -16.35 -2.52
C ALA A 115 -10.89 -17.61 -1.73
N MET A 116 -10.13 -17.46 -0.64
CA MET A 116 -9.76 -18.60 0.22
C MET A 116 -10.95 -19.23 0.94
N ARG A 117 -12.06 -18.50 1.14
CA ARG A 117 -13.30 -19.07 1.71
C ARG A 117 -13.92 -20.12 0.79
N ASP A 118 -13.65 -20.05 -0.50
CA ASP A 118 -14.12 -20.99 -1.51
C ASP A 118 -13.12 -22.11 -1.81
N MET A 119 -11.93 -22.09 -1.17
CA MET A 119 -10.88 -23.10 -1.33
C MET A 119 -11.02 -24.18 -0.25
N PRO A 120 -11.28 -25.45 -0.59
CA PRO A 120 -11.63 -26.50 0.39
C PRO A 120 -10.67 -26.67 1.58
N GLN A 121 -9.37 -26.49 1.38
CA GLN A 121 -8.38 -26.72 2.44
C GLN A 121 -8.21 -25.48 3.35
N GLU A 122 -8.43 -24.30 2.80
CA GLU A 122 -8.24 -23.00 3.48
C GLU A 122 -9.55 -22.42 4.01
N ALA A 123 -10.71 -22.91 3.54
CA ALA A 123 -12.03 -22.34 3.79
C ALA A 123 -12.34 -22.16 5.28
N ALA A 124 -11.98 -23.14 6.10
CA ALA A 124 -12.19 -23.06 7.54
C ALA A 124 -11.37 -21.92 8.17
N ALA A 125 -10.06 -21.86 7.89
CA ALA A 125 -9.19 -20.82 8.43
C ALA A 125 -9.54 -19.42 7.88
N ALA A 126 -9.88 -19.32 6.59
CA ALA A 126 -10.35 -18.09 5.97
C ALA A 126 -11.69 -17.64 6.56
N GLY A 127 -12.60 -18.57 6.85
CA GLY A 127 -13.89 -18.31 7.49
C GLY A 127 -13.76 -17.75 8.90
N GLU A 128 -12.81 -18.24 9.70
CA GLU A 128 -12.50 -17.69 11.03
C GLU A 128 -11.98 -16.25 10.93
N ILE A 129 -11.05 -15.98 10.01
CA ILE A 129 -10.54 -14.61 9.80
C ILE A 129 -11.67 -13.68 9.35
N ALA A 130 -12.50 -14.11 8.38
CA ALA A 130 -13.61 -13.30 7.89
C ALA A 130 -14.65 -13.01 8.98
N SER A 131 -14.96 -13.99 9.83
CA SER A 131 -15.88 -13.81 10.95
C SER A 131 -15.33 -12.81 11.98
N ALA A 132 -14.02 -12.85 12.26
CA ALA A 132 -13.36 -11.89 13.14
C ALA A 132 -13.40 -10.46 12.55
N VAL A 133 -13.15 -10.32 11.25
CA VAL A 133 -13.30 -9.06 10.51
C VAL A 133 -14.73 -8.52 10.63
N ASP A 134 -15.75 -9.34 10.38
CA ASP A 134 -17.16 -8.92 10.45
C ASP A 134 -17.54 -8.47 11.87
N VAL A 135 -17.09 -9.21 12.90
CA VAL A 135 -17.29 -8.84 14.30
C VAL A 135 -16.65 -7.48 14.62
N ASP A 136 -15.42 -7.23 14.16
CA ASP A 136 -14.74 -5.96 14.42
C ASP A 136 -15.34 -4.79 13.65
N MET A 137 -15.82 -5.03 12.42
CA MET A 137 -16.57 -4.04 11.64
C MET A 137 -17.82 -3.57 12.40
N VAL A 138 -18.60 -4.51 12.96
CA VAL A 138 -19.80 -4.21 13.75
C VAL A 138 -19.44 -3.52 15.07
N ARG A 139 -18.47 -4.07 15.81
CA ARG A 139 -18.04 -3.51 17.11
C ARG A 139 -17.53 -2.08 17.00
N ARG A 140 -16.82 -1.75 15.91
CA ARG A 140 -16.25 -0.42 15.66
C ARG A 140 -17.23 0.52 14.93
N GLY A 141 -18.38 0.03 14.49
CA GLY A 141 -19.39 0.85 13.79
C GLY A 141 -18.92 1.39 12.43
N LEU A 142 -18.07 0.65 11.73
CA LEU A 142 -17.35 1.14 10.53
C LEU A 142 -18.07 0.89 9.20
N SER A 143 -19.23 0.23 9.21
CA SER A 143 -19.93 -0.22 8.00
C SER A 143 -20.37 0.90 7.04
N LEU A 144 -20.52 2.13 7.53
CA LEU A 144 -20.97 3.29 6.74
C LEU A 144 -19.87 4.34 6.52
N VAL A 145 -18.63 4.05 6.92
CA VAL A 145 -17.51 4.98 6.72
C VAL A 145 -17.00 4.82 5.28
N THR A 146 -17.21 5.85 4.47
CA THR A 146 -16.84 5.89 3.05
C THR A 146 -16.03 7.14 2.74
N CYS A 147 -15.22 7.06 1.68
CA CYS A 147 -14.53 8.20 1.09
C CYS A 147 -14.66 8.15 -0.43
N ARG A 148 -14.00 9.08 -1.14
CA ARG A 148 -14.05 9.17 -2.62
C ARG A 148 -13.65 7.88 -3.36
N PHE A 149 -12.82 7.02 -2.78
CA PHE A 149 -12.35 5.77 -3.41
C PHE A 149 -13.15 4.54 -2.99
N SER A 150 -14.09 4.66 -2.04
CA SER A 150 -14.87 3.52 -1.53
C SER A 150 -15.80 2.89 -2.58
N GLY A 151 -16.14 3.63 -3.64
CA GLY A 151 -17.01 3.19 -4.73
C GLY A 151 -16.25 2.85 -6.03
N GLU A 152 -14.93 2.73 -5.95
CA GLU A 152 -14.06 2.47 -7.10
C GLU A 152 -13.47 1.07 -6.99
N GLY A 153 -13.79 0.22 -7.97
CA GLY A 153 -13.14 -1.07 -8.15
C GLY A 153 -11.75 -0.93 -8.77
N PHE A 154 -10.89 -1.91 -8.52
CA PHE A 154 -9.52 -1.95 -9.07
C PHE A 154 -9.38 -3.07 -10.10
N ASN A 155 -8.25 -3.11 -10.80
CA ASN A 155 -7.95 -4.16 -11.75
C ASN A 155 -6.50 -4.63 -11.57
N THR A 156 -6.29 -5.95 -11.57
CA THR A 156 -4.94 -6.54 -11.43
C THR A 156 -3.97 -6.18 -12.56
N GLY A 157 -4.48 -5.66 -13.69
CA GLY A 157 -3.67 -5.14 -14.79
C GLY A 157 -3.16 -3.71 -14.58
N ASP A 158 -3.65 -3.00 -13.56
CA ASP A 158 -3.36 -1.59 -13.31
C ASP A 158 -2.69 -1.42 -11.95
N VAL A 159 -1.58 -0.67 -11.89
CA VAL A 159 -0.89 -0.36 -10.62
C VAL A 159 -1.26 1.05 -10.18
N VAL A 160 -1.87 1.16 -9.00
CA VAL A 160 -2.24 2.43 -8.39
C VAL A 160 -1.03 3.01 -7.67
N ARG A 161 -0.55 4.19 -8.09
CA ARG A 161 0.63 4.82 -7.47
C ARG A 161 0.21 5.88 -6.47
N PRO A 162 0.98 6.09 -5.39
CA PRO A 162 0.73 7.23 -4.51
C PRO A 162 0.93 8.54 -5.28
N ARG A 163 0.20 9.58 -4.88
CA ARG A 163 0.25 10.90 -5.51
C ARG A 163 1.47 11.69 -5.03
N TRP A 164 2.65 11.36 -5.57
CA TRP A 164 3.94 11.91 -5.12
C TRP A 164 3.98 13.44 -5.07
N SER A 165 3.29 14.12 -6.00
CA SER A 165 3.20 15.60 -6.05
C SER A 165 2.49 16.22 -4.85
N GLU A 166 1.65 15.45 -4.14
CA GLU A 166 0.87 15.93 -3.00
C GLU A 166 1.56 15.67 -1.65
N ILE A 167 2.64 14.88 -1.62
CA ILE A 167 3.41 14.60 -0.40
C ILE A 167 3.87 15.86 0.33
N PRO A 168 4.40 16.91 -0.34
CA PRO A 168 4.81 18.13 0.35
C PRO A 168 3.66 18.88 1.03
N LEU A 169 2.42 18.64 0.61
CA LEU A 169 1.22 19.29 1.14
C LEU A 169 0.57 18.49 2.27
N HIS A 170 0.94 17.22 2.44
CA HIS A 170 0.43 16.34 3.48
C HIS A 170 1.44 16.24 4.65
N PRO A 171 1.18 16.89 5.80
CA PRO A 171 2.18 17.04 6.87
C PRO A 171 2.73 15.70 7.40
N ALA A 172 1.88 14.69 7.57
CA ALA A 172 2.31 13.40 8.11
C ALA A 172 3.21 12.63 7.13
N SER A 173 2.90 12.66 5.82
CA SER A 173 3.76 12.08 4.79
C SER A 173 5.08 12.83 4.70
N MET A 174 5.04 14.16 4.68
CA MET A 174 6.24 14.98 4.61
C MET A 174 7.15 14.76 5.82
N ALA A 175 6.59 14.68 7.03
CA ALA A 175 7.33 14.36 8.26
C ALA A 175 7.97 12.97 8.19
N TRP A 176 7.27 11.97 7.65
CA TRP A 176 7.81 10.63 7.48
C TRP A 176 9.03 10.60 6.55
N PHE A 177 8.93 11.20 5.36
CA PHE A 177 10.04 11.22 4.40
C PHE A 177 11.22 12.06 4.88
N THR A 178 10.97 13.22 5.50
CA THR A 178 12.03 14.06 6.06
C THR A 178 12.72 13.39 7.25
N GLY A 179 11.96 12.73 8.12
CA GLY A 179 12.49 11.93 9.22
C GLY A 179 13.34 10.76 8.72
N PHE A 180 12.84 10.01 7.72
CA PHE A 180 13.60 8.92 7.11
C PHE A 180 14.91 9.41 6.46
N ALA A 181 14.86 10.52 5.71
CA ALA A 181 16.04 11.13 5.13
C ALA A 181 17.05 11.59 6.20
N ALA A 182 16.57 12.17 7.30
CA ALA A 182 17.41 12.57 8.42
C ALA A 182 18.10 11.36 9.08
N LEU A 183 17.39 10.24 9.27
CA LEU A 183 17.98 9.00 9.79
C LEU A 183 19.06 8.44 8.87
N LEU A 184 18.83 8.42 7.55
CA LEU A 184 19.83 7.99 6.58
C LEU A 184 21.06 8.90 6.60
N ALA A 185 20.87 10.23 6.68
CA ALA A 185 21.96 11.18 6.78
C ALA A 185 22.77 10.96 8.06
N LEU A 186 22.10 10.81 9.21
CA LEU A 186 22.77 10.51 10.49
C LEU A 186 23.56 9.20 10.43
N GLY A 187 22.97 8.14 9.85
CA GLY A 187 23.64 6.86 9.65
C GLY A 187 24.89 6.99 8.77
N PHE A 188 24.79 7.72 7.66
CA PHE A 188 25.92 7.99 6.78
C PHE A 188 27.04 8.77 7.47
N PHE A 189 26.72 9.87 8.16
CA PHE A 189 27.73 10.67 8.89
C PHE A 189 28.33 9.90 10.06
N GLY A 190 27.54 9.09 10.76
CA GLY A 190 28.01 8.19 11.81
C GLY A 190 28.99 7.14 11.28
N ALA A 191 28.62 6.44 10.20
CA ALA A 191 29.47 5.45 9.54
C ALA A 191 30.77 6.09 9.03
N LYS A 192 30.69 7.25 8.38
CA LYS A 192 31.88 8.00 7.93
C LYS A 192 32.82 8.32 9.11
N ARG A 193 32.27 8.80 10.23
CA ARG A 193 33.05 9.11 11.43
C ARG A 193 33.71 7.88 12.03
N LEU A 194 33.01 6.74 12.07
CA LEU A 194 33.54 5.47 12.59
C LEU A 194 34.65 4.90 11.71
N LEU A 195 34.46 4.96 10.38
CA LEU A 195 35.41 4.45 9.40
C LEU A 195 36.61 5.38 9.16
N ARG A 196 36.64 6.58 9.77
CA ARG A 196 37.70 7.59 9.60
C ARG A 196 37.97 7.96 8.12
N VAL A 197 36.93 7.94 7.30
CA VAL A 197 36.93 8.42 5.90
C VAL A 197 36.50 9.89 5.86
#